data_AF-Q6H003-F1
#
_entry.id   AF-Q6H003-F1
#
_cell.length_a   1.000
_cell.length_b   1.000
_cell.length_c   1.000
_cell.angle_alpha   90.00
_cell.angle_beta   90.00
_cell.angle_gamma   90.00
#
_symmetry.space_group_name_H-M   'P 1'
#
loop_
_entity.id
_entity.type
_entity.pdbx_description
1 polymer ?
#
loop_
_entity_poly.entity_id
_entity_poly.type
_entity_poly.pdbx_seq_one_letter_code
_entity_poly.pdbx_strand_id
1 'polypeptide(L)'
;MFIIIVRVIVGSRTFIRVHRSTSESQMRLRTDNLELSTVHQRPIAVDLFAGAGGMTLGFEQAGFDVLASVEIDPIHCAIHEFNFPFWKVLCQSVVDTTGEEIRK
;
A
#
# COMPACT_ATOMS: atom_id res chain seq x y z
N MET A 1 19.64 8.56 -12.90
CA MET A 1 18.21 8.47 -12.52
C MET A 1 17.77 7.05 -12.83
N PHE A 2 17.76 6.18 -11.82
CA PHE A 2 17.46 4.75 -12.01
C PHE A 2 16.02 4.50 -11.57
N ILE A 3 15.19 4.01 -12.49
CA ILE A 3 13.85 3.52 -12.20
C ILE A 3 14.03 2.07 -11.76
N ILE A 4 13.83 1.77 -10.48
CA ILE A 4 13.73 0.37 -10.02
C ILE A 4 12.31 -0.10 -10.37
N ILE A 5 12.20 -0.91 -11.42
CA ILE A 5 10.97 -1.65 -11.74
C ILE A 5 10.98 -2.90 -10.86
N VAL A 6 10.23 -2.88 -9.75
CA VAL A 6 10.01 -4.10 -8.95
C VAL A 6 8.99 -4.97 -9.69
N ARG A 7 9.47 -6.03 -10.34
CA ARG A 7 8.63 -7.04 -10.99
C ARG A 7 8.14 -8.03 -9.93
N VAL A 8 6.91 -7.86 -9.45
CA VAL A 8 6.25 -8.85 -8.61
C VAL A 8 5.69 -9.96 -9.51
N ILE A 9 6.23 -11.18 -9.36
CA ILE A 9 5.74 -12.37 -10.07
C ILE A 9 4.91 -13.17 -9.08
N VAL A 10 3.61 -13.34 -9.36
CA VAL A 10 2.74 -14.27 -8.64
C VAL A 10 2.33 -15.38 -9.61
N GLY A 11 2.96 -16.55 -9.47
CA GLY A 11 2.73 -17.70 -10.37
C GLY A 11 3.20 -17.47 -11.82
N SER A 12 2.52 -18.08 -12.79
CA SER A 12 2.87 -18.05 -14.23
C SER A 12 2.38 -16.81 -14.99
N ARG A 13 1.89 -15.76 -14.31
CA ARG A 13 1.35 -14.55 -14.96
C ARG A 13 2.09 -13.30 -14.49
N THR A 14 2.50 -12.48 -15.46
CA THR A 14 3.13 -11.18 -15.21
C THR A 14 2.06 -10.10 -15.28
N PHE A 15 1.79 -9.39 -14.19
CA PHE A 15 0.88 -8.24 -14.16
C PHE A 15 1.70 -6.95 -14.06
N ILE A 16 1.69 -6.14 -15.13
CA ILE A 16 2.15 -4.76 -15.09
C ILE A 16 0.88 -3.91 -14.94
N ARG A 17 0.61 -3.42 -13.73
CA ARG A 17 -0.51 -2.51 -13.50
C ARG A 17 0.01 -1.07 -13.54
N VAL A 18 -0.09 -0.44 -14.71
CA VAL A 18 -0.01 1.02 -14.82
C VAL A 18 -1.32 1.58 -14.28
N HIS A 19 -1.27 2.25 -13.12
CA HIS A 19 -2.44 2.89 -12.57
C HIS A 19 -2.67 4.24 -13.27
N ARG A 20 -3.46 4.24 -14.36
CA ARG A 20 -4.24 5.43 -14.73
C ARG A 20 -5.44 5.47 -13.80
N SER A 21 -5.66 6.62 -13.16
CA SER A 21 -6.87 6.89 -12.37
C SER A 21 -8.09 6.53 -13.21
N THR A 22 -8.81 5.50 -12.78
CA THR A 22 -10.00 5.04 -13.51
C THR A 22 -11.18 5.86 -13.02
N SER A 23 -11.51 6.93 -13.74
CA SER A 23 -12.78 7.66 -13.65
C SER A 23 -13.80 7.09 -14.66
N GLU A 24 -13.87 5.77 -14.81
CA GLU A 24 -14.75 5.08 -15.76
C GLU A 24 -15.69 4.11 -15.04
N SER A 25 -16.58 4.63 -14.19
CA SER A 25 -17.68 3.82 -13.64
C SER A 25 -19.04 4.52 -13.68
N GLN A 26 -19.15 5.62 -14.41
CA GLN A 26 -20.40 6.33 -14.66
C GLN A 26 -20.99 5.93 -16.03
N MET A 27 -21.59 4.74 -16.17
CA MET A 27 -22.51 4.46 -17.28
C MET A 27 -23.32 3.16 -17.11
N ARG A 28 -24.40 3.21 -16.31
CA ARG A 28 -25.68 2.51 -16.56
C ARG A 28 -26.67 2.90 -15.45
N LEU A 29 -27.36 4.03 -15.66
CA LEU A 29 -28.45 4.45 -14.80
C LEU A 29 -29.77 3.97 -15.41
N ARG A 30 -30.42 3.00 -14.77
CA ARG A 30 -31.87 2.76 -14.88
C ARG A 30 -32.45 2.40 -13.51
N THR A 31 -33.34 3.29 -13.07
CA THR A 31 -34.53 3.13 -12.21
C THR A 31 -34.35 2.76 -10.74
N ASP A 32 -34.46 3.81 -9.92
CA ASP A 32 -35.35 3.97 -8.77
C ASP A 32 -35.22 3.03 -7.55
N ASN A 33 -34.73 3.64 -6.46
CA ASN A 33 -34.92 3.34 -5.03
C ASN A 33 -33.92 2.41 -4.31
N LEU A 34 -33.04 3.12 -3.58
CA LEU A 34 -32.50 2.85 -2.24
C LEU A 34 -31.52 1.67 -2.05
N GLU A 35 -30.25 1.96 -2.28
CA GLU A 35 -29.22 1.76 -1.25
C GLU A 35 -28.11 2.80 -1.52
N LEU A 36 -27.94 3.73 -0.57
CA LEU A 36 -26.79 4.63 -0.56
C LEU A 36 -25.57 3.74 -0.33
N SER A 37 -24.96 3.23 -1.41
CA SER A 37 -23.79 2.36 -1.28
C SER A 37 -22.72 3.14 -0.54
N THR A 38 -22.46 2.67 0.68
CA THR A 38 -21.49 3.21 1.63
C THR A 38 -20.24 3.63 0.88
N VAL A 39 -19.73 4.85 1.11
CA VAL A 39 -18.38 5.21 0.69
C VAL A 39 -17.45 4.15 1.26
N HIS A 40 -17.03 3.18 0.45
CA HIS A 40 -16.19 2.08 0.89
C HIS A 40 -14.80 2.66 1.11
N GLN A 41 -14.54 3.10 2.35
CA GLN A 41 -13.23 3.57 2.75
C GLN A 41 -12.25 2.41 2.58
N ARG A 42 -11.08 2.71 2.01
CA ARG A 42 -10.01 1.71 1.88
C ARG A 42 -9.68 1.17 3.28
N PRO A 43 -9.58 -0.16 3.47
CA PRO A 43 -9.19 -0.70 4.75
C PRO A 43 -7.77 -0.26 5.10
N ILE A 44 -7.53 -0.04 6.38
CA ILE A 44 -6.23 0.44 6.87
C ILE A 44 -5.35 -0.76 7.24
N ALA A 45 -4.07 -0.69 6.88
CA ALA A 45 -3.07 -1.67 7.25
C ALA A 45 -1.87 -1.04 7.96
N VAL A 46 -1.18 -1.86 8.75
CA VAL A 46 0.15 -1.59 9.31
C VAL A 46 1.02 -2.77 8.90
N ASP A 47 2.16 -2.48 8.28
CA ASP A 47 3.11 -3.50 7.85
C ASP A 47 4.19 -3.67 8.94
N LEU A 48 4.22 -4.83 9.59
CA LEU A 48 5.20 -5.14 10.62
C LEU A 48 6.22 -6.12 10.03
N PHE A 49 7.52 -5.86 10.28
CA PHE A 49 8.63 -6.59 9.64
C PHE A 49 8.67 -6.34 8.13
N ALA A 50 8.56 -5.06 7.74
CA ALA A 50 8.28 -4.65 6.38
C ALA A 50 9.40 -4.97 5.38
N GLY A 51 10.63 -5.22 5.86
CA GLY A 51 11.80 -5.43 5.01
C GLY A 51 11.93 -4.33 3.95
N ALA A 52 12.17 -4.74 2.70
CA ALA A 52 12.30 -3.84 1.55
C ALA A 52 10.95 -3.32 0.98
N GLY A 53 9.81 -3.59 1.63
CA GLY A 53 8.49 -3.07 1.25
C GLY A 53 7.62 -4.00 0.38
N GLY A 54 7.91 -5.30 0.35
CA GLY A 54 7.14 -6.27 -0.44
C GLY A 54 5.69 -6.42 0.05
N MET A 55 5.48 -6.47 1.37
CA MET A 55 4.14 -6.61 1.96
C MET A 55 3.35 -5.29 1.84
N THR A 56 3.98 -4.15 2.11
CA THR A 56 3.40 -2.82 1.86
C THR A 56 2.90 -2.66 0.42
N LEU A 57 3.69 -3.07 -0.58
CA LEU A 57 3.24 -3.08 -1.97
C LEU A 57 2.05 -4.01 -2.21
N GLY A 58 2.02 -5.17 -1.56
CA GLY A 58 0.88 -6.10 -1.62
C GLY A 58 -0.41 -5.48 -1.07
N PHE A 59 -0.33 -4.78 0.06
CA PHE A 59 -1.46 -4.07 0.66
C PHE A 59 -2.00 -2.98 -0.28
N GLU A 60 -1.12 -2.18 -0.87
CA GLU A 60 -1.52 -1.15 -1.84
C GLU A 60 -2.26 -1.79 -3.03
N GLN A 61 -1.74 -2.89 -3.58
CA GLN A 61 -2.36 -3.61 -4.68
C GLN A 61 -3.72 -4.23 -4.32
N ALA A 62 -3.90 -4.61 -3.05
CA ALA A 62 -5.16 -5.11 -2.50
C ALA A 62 -6.15 -4.00 -2.15
N GLY A 63 -5.76 -2.72 -2.27
CA GLY A 63 -6.62 -1.57 -2.03
C GLY A 63 -6.64 -1.09 -0.59
N PHE A 64 -5.60 -1.38 0.20
CA PHE A 64 -5.44 -0.90 1.57
C PHE A 64 -4.68 0.43 1.61
N ASP A 65 -4.98 1.26 2.59
CA ASP A 65 -4.13 2.39 2.96
C ASP A 65 -3.16 1.95 4.06
N VAL A 66 -1.86 1.92 3.75
CA VAL A 66 -0.83 1.56 4.72
C VAL A 66 -0.38 2.81 5.46
N LEU A 67 -0.62 2.86 6.78
CA LEU A 67 -0.26 4.03 7.58
C LEU A 67 1.21 4.07 7.97
N ALA A 68 1.79 2.91 8.28
CA ALA A 68 3.19 2.79 8.66
C ALA A 68 3.71 1.39 8.37
N SER A 69 5.00 1.34 8.06
CA SER A 69 5.76 0.13 7.85
C SER A 69 6.93 0.10 8.83
N VAL A 70 7.00 -0.90 9.70
CA VAL A 70 8.00 -1.01 10.77
C VAL A 70 9.06 -2.03 10.37
N GLU A 71 10.32 -1.62 10.40
CA GLU A 71 11.46 -2.48 10.11
C GLU A 71 12.66 -2.08 10.98
N ILE A 72 13.41 -3.07 11.46
CA ILE A 72 14.53 -2.84 12.38
C ILE A 72 15.86 -2.67 11.64
N ASP A 73 15.99 -3.28 10.46
CA ASP A 73 17.21 -3.19 9.66
C ASP A 73 17.26 -1.87 8.86
N PRO A 74 18.27 -1.00 9.12
CA PRO A 74 18.35 0.30 8.47
C PRO A 74 18.61 0.22 6.96
N ILE A 75 19.22 -0.85 6.47
CA ILE A 75 19.44 -1.05 5.03
C ILE A 75 18.11 -1.36 4.37
N HIS A 76 17.28 -2.23 4.97
CA HIS A 76 15.95 -2.52 4.47
C HIS A 76 15.02 -1.30 4.52
N CYS A 77 15.07 -0.50 5.58
CA CYS A 77 14.33 0.76 5.65
C CYS A 77 14.73 1.72 4.53
N ALA A 78 16.03 1.92 4.30
CA ALA A 78 16.51 2.78 3.23
C ALA A 78 16.08 2.28 1.84
N ILE A 79 16.09 0.97 1.61
CA ILE A 79 15.60 0.36 0.36
C ILE A 79 14.09 0.55 0.22
N HIS A 80 13.34 0.36 1.30
CA HIS A 80 11.89 0.56 1.32
C HIS A 80 11.54 2.01 0.95
N GLU A 81 12.14 2.99 1.64
CA GLU A 81 11.96 4.42 1.35
C GLU A 81 12.41 4.77 -0.07
N PHE A 82 13.51 4.18 -0.55
CA PHE A 82 13.97 4.40 -1.92
C PHE A 82 12.95 3.90 -2.96
N ASN A 83 12.41 2.69 -2.75
CA ASN A 83 11.42 2.10 -3.65
C ASN A 83 10.08 2.85 -3.58
N PHE A 84 9.71 3.31 -2.38
CA PHE A 84 8.41 3.86 -2.07
C PHE A 84 8.52 5.10 -1.16
N PRO A 85 8.99 6.24 -1.68
CA PRO A 85 9.29 7.43 -0.88
C PRO A 85 8.05 8.13 -0.30
N PHE A 86 6.85 7.66 -0.64
CA PHE A 86 5.58 8.21 -0.17
C PHE A 86 5.03 7.48 1.07
N TRP A 87 5.60 6.32 1.42
CA TRP A 87 5.16 5.55 2.58
C TRP A 87 6.01 5.85 3.80
N LYS A 88 5.36 5.82 4.96
CA LYS A 88 6.01 6.07 6.23
C LYS A 88 6.71 4.80 6.72
N VAL A 89 8.04 4.83 6.75
CA VAL A 89 8.86 3.75 7.30
C VAL A 89 9.35 4.15 8.69
N LEU A 90 9.07 3.31 9.68
CA LEU A 90 9.57 3.43 11.04
C LEU A 90 10.77 2.48 11.19
N CYS A 91 11.97 3.03 11.10
CA CYS A 91 13.23 2.30 11.24
C CYS A 91 13.54 2.01 12.72
N GLN A 92 12.79 1.08 13.32
CA GLN A 92 12.93 0.70 14.72
C GLN A 92 12.36 -0.70 15.00
N SER A 93 12.62 -1.19 16.21
CA SER A 93 11.98 -2.42 16.69
C SER A 93 10.47 -2.26 16.80
N VAL A 94 9.73 -3.30 16.41
CA VAL A 94 8.29 -3.37 16.63
C VAL A 94 7.91 -3.34 18.11
N VAL A 95 8.80 -3.83 18.99
CA VAL A 95 8.56 -3.85 20.45
C VAL A 95 8.50 -2.43 21.02
N ASP A 96 9.30 -1.52 20.44
CA ASP A 96 9.39 -0.13 20.89
C ASP A 96 8.40 0.78 20.16
N THR A 97 7.71 0.26 19.13
CA THR A 97 6.78 1.04 18.31
C THR A 97 5.46 1.26 19.04
N THR A 98 5.02 2.52 19.08
CA THR A 98 3.78 2.92 19.73
C THR A 98 2.65 3.21 18.75
N GLY A 99 1.40 3.09 19.21
CA GLY A 99 0.24 3.43 18.40
C GLY A 99 0.17 4.91 18.00
N GLU A 100 0.79 5.81 18.77
CA GLU A 100 0.89 7.24 18.44
C GLU A 100 1.83 7.49 17.26
N GLU A 101 2.91 6.73 17.15
CA GLU A 101 3.84 6.83 16.01
C GLU A 101 3.20 6.35 14.72
N ILE A 102 2.34 5.33 14.77
CA ILE A 102 1.62 4.80 13.61
C ILE A 102 0.52 5.76 13.12
N ARG A 103 -0.16 6.46 14.03
CA ARG A 103 -1.34 7.31 13.70
C ARG A 103 -1.01 8.75 13.26
N LYS A 104 0.27 9.13 13.22
CA LYS A 104 0.76 10.43 12.73
C LYS A 104 0.91 10.43 11.22
#